data_AF-A0A530QV43-F1
#
_entry.id   AF-A0A530QV43-F1
#
_cell.length_a   1.000
_cell.length_b   1.000
_cell.length_c   1.000
_cell.angle_alpha   90.00
_cell.angle_beta   90.00
_cell.angle_gamma   90.00
#
_symmetry.space_group_name_H-M   'P 1'
#
loop_
_entity.id
_entity.type
_entity.pdbx_description
1 polymer ?
#
loop_
_entity_poly.entity_id
_entity_poly.type
_entity_poly.pdbx_seq_one_letter_code
_entity_poly.pdbx_strand_id
1 'polypeptide(L)' 'DDNPAVFEERLREYYKKTAPLIGYYYAKGRLKSVDGMADIDAVTREIETVLKSVTQAAA' A
#
# COMPACT_ATOMS: atom_id res chain seq x y z
N ASP A 1 -23.60 3.06 -7.31
CA ASP A 1 -24.00 2.00 -8.25
C ASP A 1 -23.03 0.85 -8.05
N ASP A 2 -23.25 0.10 -6.96
CA ASP A 2 -22.35 -0.92 -6.45
C ASP A 2 -22.71 -2.26 -7.07
N ASN A 3 -22.35 -2.45 -8.34
CA ASN A 3 -22.53 -3.73 -9.02
C ASN A 3 -21.36 -4.68 -8.64
N PRO A 4 -21.62 -5.81 -7.96
CA PRO A 4 -20.58 -6.75 -7.55
C PRO A 4 -19.73 -7.27 -8.71
N ALA A 5 -20.32 -7.48 -9.88
CA ALA A 5 -19.60 -7.96 -11.06
C ALA A 5 -18.57 -6.94 -11.56
N VAL A 6 -18.93 -5.66 -11.52
CA VAL A 6 -18.04 -4.55 -11.89
C VAL A 6 -16.94 -4.38 -10.82
N PHE A 7 -17.26 -4.60 -9.55
CA PHE A 7 -16.27 -4.53 -8.47
C PHE A 7 -15.20 -5.63 -8.62
N GLU A 8 -15.60 -6.87 -8.92
CA GLU A 8 -14.66 -7.97 -9.14
C GLU A 8 -13.71 -7.69 -10.31
N GLU A 9 -14.24 -7.21 -11.44
CA GLU A 9 -13.42 -6.87 -12.62
C GLU A 9 -12.40 -5.78 -12.27
N ARG A 10 -12.83 -4.72 -11.58
CA ARG A 10 -11.95 -3.63 -11.14
C ARG A 10 -10.86 -4.12 -10.20
N LEU A 11 -11.19 -5.00 -9.25
CA LEU A 11 -10.24 -5.55 -8.30
C LEU A 11 -9.21 -6.45 -9.01
N ARG A 12 -9.67 -7.30 -9.93
CA ARG A 12 -8.80 -8.15 -10.77
C ARG A 12 -7.83 -7.32 -11.61
N GLU A 13 -8.32 -6.28 -12.27
CA GLU A 13 -7.49 -5.37 -13.08
C GLU A 13 -6.48 -4.59 -12.22
N TYR A 14 -6.88 -4.14 -11.03
CA TYR A 14 -5.98 -3.51 -10.07
C TYR A 14 -4.84 -4.47 -9.68
N TYR A 15 -5.15 -5.70 -9.27
CA TYR A 15 -4.13 -6.68 -8.88
C TYR A 15 -3.18 -7.00 -10.03
N LYS A 16 -3.70 -7.23 -11.24
CA LYS A 16 -2.89 -7.53 -12.43
C LYS A 16 -1.89 -6.41 -12.73
N LYS A 17 -2.29 -5.15 -12.59
CA LYS A 17 -1.46 -3.98 -12.91
C LYS A 17 -0.49 -3.59 -11.80
N THR A 18 -0.83 -3.88 -10.54
CA THR A 18 -0.08 -3.38 -9.38
C THR A 18 0.75 -4.44 -8.67
N ALA A 19 0.41 -5.73 -8.76
CA ALA A 19 1.15 -6.80 -8.10
C ALA A 19 2.67 -6.81 -8.45
N PRO A 20 3.10 -6.56 -9.70
CA PRO A 20 4.53 -6.48 -10.02
C PRO A 20 5.27 -5.33 -9.31
N LEU A 21 4.57 -4.26 -8.93
CA LEU A 21 5.18 -3.12 -8.24
C LEU A 21 5.68 -3.49 -6.85
N ILE A 22 5.04 -4.45 -6.18
CA ILE A 22 5.48 -4.94 -4.86
C ILE A 22 6.89 -5.50 -4.96
N GLY A 23 7.12 -6.42 -5.90
CA GLY A 23 8.44 -7.01 -6.14
C GLY A 23 9.48 -5.96 -6.54
N TYR A 24 9.10 -5.01 -7.39
CA TYR A 24 9.98 -3.91 -7.81
C TYR A 24 10.45 -3.04 -6.64
N TYR A 25 9.55 -2.59 -5.76
CA TYR A 25 9.91 -1.76 -4.62
C TYR A 25 10.62 -2.55 -3.51
N TYR A 26 10.29 -3.83 -3.34
CA TYR A 26 11.00 -4.72 -2.42
C TYR A 26 12.47 -4.86 -2.82
N ALA A 27 12.75 -5.17 -4.10
CA ALA A 27 14.11 -5.32 -4.62
C ALA A 27 14.96 -4.03 -4.47
N LYS A 28 14.30 -2.87 -4.39
CA LYS A 28 14.95 -1.56 -4.19
C LYS A 28 15.07 -1.14 -2.73
N GLY A 29 14.64 -1.97 -1.77
CA GLY A 29 14.62 -1.62 -0.34
C GLY A 29 13.66 -0.47 0.00
N ARG A 30 12.71 -0.16 -0.90
CA ARG A 30 11.79 0.98 -0.80
C ARG A 30 10.37 0.60 -0.42
N LEU A 31 10.05 -0.70 -0.41
CA LEU A 31 8.72 -1.16 0.01
C LEU A 31 8.53 -0.93 1.51
N LYS A 32 7.40 -0.31 1.86
CA LYS A 32 6.91 -0.13 3.22
C LYS A 32 5.45 -0.57 3.25
N SER A 33 5.12 -1.47 4.17
CA SER A 33 3.77 -2.04 4.31
C SER A 33 3.07 -1.42 5.51
N VAL A 34 1.76 -1.21 5.39
CA VAL A 34 0.86 -0.70 6.43
C VAL A 34 -0.37 -1.61 6.46
N ASP A 35 -0.86 -1.97 7.63
CA ASP A 35 -2.09 -2.76 7.75
C ASP A 35 -3.33 -1.89 7.52
N GLY A 36 -3.90 -1.96 6.32
CA GLY A 36 -5.09 -1.20 5.97
C GLY A 36 -6.40 -1.69 6.58
N MET A 37 -6.40 -2.80 7.33
CA MET A 37 -7.59 -3.34 8.01
C MET A 37 -7.70 -2.92 9.48
N ALA A 38 -6.68 -2.23 10.01
CA ALA A 38 -6.70 -1.68 11.36
C ALA A 38 -7.58 -0.41 11.46
N ASP A 39 -7.78 0.06 12.69
CA ASP A 39 -8.47 1.34 12.95
C ASP A 39 -7.75 2.52 12.28
N ILE A 40 -8.50 3.54 11.85
CA ILE A 40 -7.98 4.70 11.13
C ILE A 40 -6.81 5.38 11.87
N ASP A 41 -6.91 5.49 13.20
CA ASP A 41 -5.85 6.07 14.03
C ASP A 41 -4.59 5.20 14.05
N ALA A 42 -4.73 3.87 13.99
CA ALA A 42 -3.60 2.95 13.88
C ALA A 42 -2.93 3.09 12.51
N VAL A 43 -3.70 3.05 11.42
CA VAL A 43 -3.21 3.24 10.04
C VAL A 43 -2.47 4.56 9.90
N THR A 44 -3.03 5.65 10.44
CA THR A 44 -2.40 6.98 10.41
C THR A 44 -1.04 6.98 11.10
N ARG A 45 -0.96 6.38 12.30
CA ARG A 45 0.30 6.29 13.06
C ARG A 45 1.35 5.43 12.35
N GLU A 46 0.95 4.34 11.71
CA GLU A 46 1.84 3.50 10.90
C GLU A 46 2.43 4.30 9.73
N ILE A 47 1.59 5.04 9.00
CA ILE A 47 2.02 5.89 7.88
C ILE A 47 3.01 6.97 8.38
N GLU A 48 2.69 7.68 9.46
CA GLU A 48 3.60 8.68 10.03
C GLU A 48 4.95 8.09 10.43
N THR A 49 4.95 6.90 11.01
CA THR A 49 6.16 6.19 11.43
C THR A 49 7.04 5.88 10.22
N VAL A 50 6.43 5.37 9.14
CA VAL A 50 7.12 5.13 7.87
C VAL A 50 7.72 6.43 7.32
N LEU A 51 6.96 7.52 7.26
CA LEU A 51 7.42 8.81 6.74
C LEU A 51 8.61 9.36 7.56
N LYS A 52 8.51 9.35 8.90
CA LYS A 52 9.61 9.75 9.80
C LYS A 52 10.88 8.95 9.54
N SER A 53 10.77 7.64 9.34
CA SER A 53 11.92 6.77 9.05
C SER A 53 12.61 7.12 7.72
N VAL A 54 11.84 7.49 6.69
CA VAL A 54 12.37 7.85 5.37
C VAL A 54 13.06 9.21 5.41
N THR A 55 12.51 10.18 6.15
CA THR A 55 13.15 11.49 6.34
C THR A 55 14.46 11.39 7.10
N GLN A 56 14.53 10.54 8.14
CA GLN A 56 15.77 10.32 8.91
C GLN A 56 16.87 9.64 8.10
N ALA A 57 16.52 8.70 7.21
CA ALA A 57 17.50 8.02 6.36
C ALA A 57 18.05 8.91 5.23
N ALA A 58 17.39 10.03 4.93
CA ALA A 58 17.78 10.98 3.89
C ALA A 58 18.60 12.17 4.42
N ALA A 59 18.68 12.34 5.74
CA ALA A 59 19.48 13.35 6.44
C ALA A 59 20.84 12.79 6.83
#